data_AF-A0A9D9YFY7-F1
#
_entry.id   AF-A0A9D9YFY7-F1
#
_cell.length_a   1.000
_cell.length_b   1.000
_cell.length_c   1.000
_cell.angle_alpha   90.00
_cell.angle_beta   90.00
_cell.angle_gamma   90.00
#
_symmetry.space_group_name_H-M   'P 1'
#
loop_
_entity.id
_entity.type
_entity.pdbx_description
1 polymer ?
#
loop_
_entity_poly.entity_id
_entity_poly.type
_entity_poly.pdbx_seq_one_letter_code
_entity_poly.pdbx_strand_id
1 'polypeptide(L)'
;MPKTHLQHSEVRSWIKKNTYSIKPSKKFISRCIDGRYENAPDLPALAIPGGDAGQLAILFATANRQKIKLDYMKSWKAICNVVGGKQNIRFHTDSHAPKKKIAGGCGHIKLKSLNPKLYGLKTSQVTFIKKCCKEALSKHKFIQVKLNGDHKEGAVLTINGNYGVYPQFKGKQLFIVHLSLINSRHKELAKVLVKTKAVQLHAGQTVKYLHKALYETHGKHLMLTAKALANGLPIFNVTFKTRSSFKVEKAGKVA
;
A
#
# COMPACT_ATOMS: atom_id res chain seq x y z
N MET A 1 9.32 -5.14 23.87
CA MET A 1 10.60 -4.43 23.67
C MET A 1 10.33 -2.99 23.29
N PRO A 2 11.06 -2.01 23.83
CA PRO A 2 10.93 -0.60 23.41
C PRO A 2 11.21 -0.46 21.92
N LYS A 3 10.42 0.36 21.22
CA LYS A 3 10.62 0.63 19.80
C LYS A 3 11.89 1.45 19.60
N THR A 4 12.86 0.91 18.88
CA THR A 4 14.08 1.65 18.53
C THR A 4 13.75 2.69 17.46
N HIS A 5 13.72 3.96 17.83
CA HIS A 5 13.44 5.05 16.90
C HIS A 5 14.66 5.39 16.06
N LEU A 6 14.47 5.48 14.73
CA LEU A 6 15.53 5.91 13.83
C LEU A 6 15.74 7.43 13.92
N GLN A 7 17.02 7.83 13.94
CA GLN A 7 17.43 9.22 13.88
C GLN A 7 17.54 9.72 12.44
N HIS A 8 17.52 11.04 12.25
CA HIS A 8 17.59 11.67 10.93
C HIS A 8 18.86 11.26 10.15
N SER A 9 20.02 11.23 10.80
CA SER A 9 21.30 10.82 10.21
C SER A 9 21.28 9.36 9.73
N GLU A 10 20.65 8.47 10.50
CA GLU A 10 20.50 7.06 10.14
C GLU A 10 19.62 6.89 8.91
N VAL A 11 18.48 7.59 8.85
CA VAL A 11 17.61 7.60 7.68
C VAL A 11 18.34 8.17 6.48
N ARG A 12 19.08 9.28 6.61
CA ARG A 12 19.87 9.85 5.51
C ARG A 12 20.91 8.85 4.98
N SER A 13 21.64 8.15 5.87
CA SER A 13 22.57 7.10 5.47
C SER A 13 21.85 5.94 4.77
N TRP A 14 20.67 5.56 5.24
CA TRP A 14 19.84 4.53 4.64
C TRP A 14 19.45 4.89 3.22
N ILE A 15 18.92 6.10 3.00
CA ILE A 15 18.54 6.56 1.66
C ILE A 15 19.75 6.58 0.74
N LYS A 16 20.91 7.08 1.20
CA LYS A 16 22.12 7.13 0.38
C LYS A 16 22.58 5.73 -0.10
N LYS A 17 22.50 4.72 0.77
CA LYS A 17 23.08 3.39 0.51
C LYS A 17 22.08 2.36 -0.01
N ASN A 18 20.79 2.59 0.17
CA ASN A 18 19.76 1.54 0.01
C ASN A 18 18.61 1.96 -0.92
N THR A 19 18.90 2.88 -1.84
CA THR A 19 17.99 3.35 -2.90
C THR A 19 18.26 2.63 -4.21
N TYR A 20 17.20 2.27 -4.94
CA TYR A 20 17.27 1.57 -6.22
C TYR A 20 16.36 2.19 -7.29
N SER A 21 16.72 1.95 -8.56
CA SER A 21 15.94 2.44 -9.71
C SER A 21 14.66 1.63 -9.89
N ILE A 22 13.56 2.32 -10.19
CA ILE A 22 12.28 1.67 -10.47
C ILE A 22 12.23 1.28 -11.94
N LYS A 23 12.01 0.00 -12.23
CA LYS A 23 11.73 -0.47 -13.60
C LYS A 23 10.37 0.06 -14.07
N PRO A 24 10.28 0.81 -15.19
CA PRO A 24 9.01 1.39 -15.65
C PRO A 24 7.89 0.36 -15.82
N SER A 25 8.21 -0.84 -16.31
CA SER A 25 7.27 -1.96 -16.47
C SER A 25 6.71 -2.51 -15.16
N LYS A 26 7.39 -2.30 -14.03
CA LYS A 26 7.01 -2.79 -12.70
C LYS A 26 6.48 -1.70 -11.77
N LYS A 27 6.40 -0.44 -12.21
CA LYS A 27 6.05 0.72 -11.38
C LYS A 27 4.69 0.62 -10.64
N PHE A 28 3.79 -0.22 -11.17
CA PHE A 28 2.44 -0.43 -10.66
C PHE A 28 2.22 -1.77 -9.96
N ILE A 29 3.23 -2.65 -9.94
CA ILE A 29 3.20 -3.83 -9.08
C ILE A 29 3.35 -3.33 -7.65
N SER A 30 2.44 -3.76 -6.77
CA SER A 30 2.41 -3.25 -5.40
C SER A 30 3.05 -4.23 -4.40
N ARG A 31 3.34 -3.71 -3.21
CA ARG A 31 3.56 -4.50 -1.99
C ARG A 31 2.91 -3.80 -0.81
N CYS A 32 2.89 -4.45 0.36
CA CYS A 32 2.51 -3.78 1.59
C CYS A 32 3.61 -2.82 2.06
N ILE A 33 3.22 -1.85 2.90
CA ILE A 33 4.13 -0.91 3.56
C ILE A 33 5.08 -1.58 4.55
N ASP A 34 4.81 -2.84 4.90
CA ASP A 34 5.53 -3.69 5.87
C ASP A 34 7.05 -3.64 5.67
N GLY A 35 7.79 -3.56 6.78
CA GLY A 35 9.25 -3.48 6.77
C GLY A 35 9.96 -4.83 6.58
N ARG A 36 9.24 -5.94 6.70
CA ARG A 36 9.81 -7.31 6.68
C ARG A 36 10.07 -7.87 5.29
N TYR A 37 9.73 -7.14 4.21
CA TYR A 37 10.08 -7.57 2.86
C TYR A 37 11.60 -7.67 2.71
N GLU A 38 12.08 -8.79 2.16
CA GLU A 38 13.50 -8.96 1.88
C GLU A 38 13.96 -7.98 0.79
N ASN A 39 15.20 -7.51 0.92
CA ASN A 39 15.81 -6.70 -0.10
C ASN A 39 16.23 -7.60 -1.26
N ALA A 40 15.46 -7.56 -2.34
CA ALA A 40 15.74 -8.31 -3.55
C ALA A 40 15.81 -7.37 -4.77
N PRO A 41 16.58 -7.74 -5.81
CA PRO A 41 16.43 -7.12 -7.12
C PRO A 41 14.95 -7.15 -7.53
N ASP A 42 14.44 -6.03 -8.03
CA ASP A 42 13.03 -5.87 -8.44
C ASP A 42 11.96 -5.90 -7.35
N LEU A 43 12.33 -5.70 -6.08
CA LEU A 43 11.33 -5.46 -5.03
C LEU A 43 10.37 -4.33 -5.46
N PRO A 44 9.04 -4.56 -5.47
CA PRO A 44 8.09 -3.52 -5.87
C PRO A 44 8.23 -2.26 -5.02
N ALA A 45 8.45 -1.11 -5.67
CA ALA A 45 8.63 0.18 -5.00
C ALA A 45 7.30 0.80 -4.54
N LEU A 46 6.19 0.47 -5.23
CA LEU A 46 4.86 0.93 -4.86
C LEU A 46 4.40 0.19 -3.59
N ALA A 47 4.40 0.91 -2.48
CA ALA A 47 3.98 0.40 -1.18
C ALA A 47 2.62 0.99 -0.80
N ILE A 48 1.60 0.13 -0.74
CA ILE A 48 0.22 0.47 -0.37
C ILE A 48 -0.13 -0.37 0.86
N PRO A 49 -0.76 0.17 1.93
CA PRO A 49 -1.17 -0.66 3.05
C PRO A 49 -2.00 -1.85 2.56
N GLY A 50 -1.55 -3.08 2.80
CA GLY A 50 -2.20 -4.32 2.32
C GLY A 50 -2.07 -4.64 0.82
N GLY A 51 -1.24 -3.94 0.06
CA GLY A 51 -1.04 -4.18 -1.37
C GLY A 51 -2.34 -3.97 -2.19
N ASP A 52 -2.57 -4.80 -3.19
CA ASP A 52 -3.75 -4.72 -4.06
C ASP A 52 -5.06 -5.05 -3.33
N ALA A 53 -5.01 -5.90 -2.30
CA ALA A 53 -6.16 -6.14 -1.41
C ALA A 53 -6.54 -4.87 -0.64
N GLY A 54 -5.53 -4.10 -0.21
CA GLY A 54 -5.72 -2.79 0.40
C GLY A 54 -6.20 -1.72 -0.58
N GLN A 55 -5.72 -1.73 -1.83
CA GLN A 55 -6.20 -0.83 -2.88
C GLN A 55 -7.69 -1.04 -3.17
N LEU A 56 -8.16 -2.29 -3.20
CA LEU A 56 -9.59 -2.59 -3.35
C LEU A 56 -10.41 -2.08 -2.14
N ALA A 57 -9.86 -2.20 -0.92
CA ALA A 57 -10.48 -1.60 0.26
C ALA A 57 -10.57 -0.07 0.16
N ILE A 58 -9.50 0.61 -0.27
CA ILE A 58 -9.50 2.06 -0.47
C ILE A 58 -10.58 2.47 -1.47
N LEU A 59 -10.73 1.71 -2.56
CA LEU A 59 -11.74 1.95 -3.57
C LEU A 59 -13.17 1.83 -3.02
N PHE A 60 -13.47 0.76 -2.27
CA PHE A 60 -14.77 0.60 -1.63
C PHE A 60 -15.08 1.68 -0.60
N ALA A 61 -14.11 2.03 0.25
CA ALA A 61 -14.26 3.11 1.21
C ALA A 61 -14.49 4.46 0.51
N THR A 62 -13.82 4.69 -0.62
CA THR A 62 -14.03 5.88 -1.46
C THR A 62 -15.46 5.91 -1.99
N ALA A 63 -15.94 4.82 -2.58
CA ALA A 63 -17.30 4.72 -3.09
C ALA A 63 -18.36 4.96 -2.00
N ASN A 64 -18.18 4.35 -0.82
CA ASN A 64 -19.07 4.54 0.31
C ASN A 64 -19.10 6.01 0.78
N ARG A 65 -17.92 6.63 0.96
CA ARG A 65 -17.80 8.03 1.42
C ARG A 65 -18.41 9.02 0.43
N GLN A 66 -18.19 8.78 -0.87
CA GLN A 66 -18.64 9.65 -1.94
C GLN A 66 -20.06 9.32 -2.42
N LYS A 67 -20.71 8.31 -1.84
CA LYS A 67 -22.02 7.78 -2.26
C LYS A 67 -22.05 7.45 -3.76
N ILE A 68 -20.95 6.91 -4.28
CA ILE A 68 -20.79 6.55 -5.70
C ILE A 68 -21.09 5.05 -5.88
N LYS A 69 -21.86 4.69 -6.91
CA LYS A 69 -22.15 3.29 -7.22
C LYS A 69 -20.93 2.62 -7.84
N LEU A 70 -20.65 1.39 -7.40
CA LEU A 70 -19.47 0.65 -7.79
C LEU A 70 -19.81 -0.83 -8.06
N ASP A 71 -19.39 -1.32 -9.21
CA ASP A 71 -19.43 -2.74 -9.57
C ASP A 71 -18.19 -3.44 -9.02
N TYR A 72 -18.38 -4.36 -8.08
CA TYR A 72 -17.29 -4.95 -7.32
C TYR A 72 -16.37 -5.80 -8.20
N MET A 73 -16.95 -6.58 -9.13
CA MET A 73 -16.17 -7.46 -10.01
C MET A 73 -15.44 -6.67 -11.09
N LYS A 74 -16.08 -5.66 -11.69
CA LYS A 74 -15.38 -4.77 -12.64
C LYS A 74 -14.29 -3.96 -11.96
N SER A 75 -14.49 -3.57 -10.71
CA SER A 75 -13.48 -2.88 -9.91
C SER A 75 -12.26 -3.75 -9.63
N TRP A 76 -12.48 -5.04 -9.29
CA TRP A 76 -11.39 -6.00 -9.17
C TRP A 76 -10.65 -6.20 -10.50
N LYS A 77 -11.38 -6.34 -11.61
CA LYS A 77 -10.80 -6.44 -12.96
C LYS A 77 -10.00 -5.18 -13.34
N ALA A 78 -10.46 -4.00 -12.94
CA ALA A 78 -9.75 -2.74 -13.16
C ALA A 78 -8.39 -2.72 -12.44
N ILE A 79 -8.34 -3.14 -11.17
CA ILE A 79 -7.06 -3.28 -10.43
C ILE A 79 -6.13 -4.27 -11.14
N CYS A 80 -6.66 -5.44 -11.55
CA CYS A 80 -5.91 -6.44 -12.32
C CYS A 80 -5.34 -5.86 -13.61
N ASN A 81 -6.13 -5.07 -14.35
CA ASN A 81 -5.68 -4.44 -15.59
C ASN A 81 -4.52 -3.46 -15.33
N VAL A 82 -4.66 -2.55 -14.37
CA VAL A 82 -3.63 -1.54 -14.09
C VAL A 82 -2.31 -2.18 -13.62
N VAL A 83 -2.33 -3.34 -12.95
CA VAL A 83 -1.09 -4.07 -12.58
C VAL A 83 -0.50 -4.88 -13.75
N GLY A 84 -1.14 -4.94 -14.91
CA GLY A 84 -0.69 -5.75 -16.05
C GLY A 84 -1.12 -7.22 -15.99
N GLY A 85 -2.22 -7.52 -15.28
CA GLY A 85 -2.83 -8.85 -15.23
C GLY A 85 -2.92 -9.46 -13.83
N LYS A 86 -3.75 -10.50 -13.68
CA LYS A 86 -4.00 -11.17 -12.39
C LYS A 86 -2.72 -11.72 -11.75
N GLN A 87 -1.76 -12.17 -12.54
CA GLN A 87 -0.46 -12.68 -12.10
C GLN A 87 0.41 -11.64 -11.38
N ASN A 88 0.11 -10.35 -11.55
CA ASN A 88 0.85 -9.24 -10.93
C ASN A 88 0.15 -8.67 -9.68
N ILE A 89 -1.02 -9.20 -9.31
CA ILE A 89 -1.65 -8.88 -8.03
C ILE A 89 -0.72 -9.30 -6.89
N ARG A 90 -0.61 -8.45 -5.87
CA ARG A 90 0.23 -8.70 -4.70
C ARG A 90 -0.48 -8.34 -3.41
N PHE A 91 -0.33 -9.24 -2.44
CA PHE A 91 -0.61 -9.01 -1.03
C PHE A 91 0.31 -9.93 -0.22
N HIS A 92 0.22 -9.89 1.10
CA HIS A 92 1.08 -10.72 1.94
C HIS A 92 0.33 -11.31 3.13
N THR A 93 0.92 -12.37 3.66
CA THR A 93 0.69 -12.87 5.01
C THR A 93 2.03 -12.89 5.75
N ASP A 94 2.10 -13.49 6.93
CA ASP A 94 3.34 -13.75 7.63
C ASP A 94 3.39 -15.16 8.24
N SER A 95 4.52 -15.48 8.86
CA SER A 95 4.79 -16.73 9.57
C SER A 95 3.94 -16.96 10.82
N HIS A 96 3.40 -15.89 11.42
CA HIS A 96 2.59 -15.95 12.64
C HIS A 96 1.10 -16.16 12.34
N ALA A 97 0.67 -15.89 11.12
CA ALA A 97 -0.70 -16.09 10.69
C ALA A 97 -1.07 -17.59 10.61
N PRO A 98 -2.30 -17.98 11.01
CA PRO A 98 -2.79 -19.33 10.79
C PRO A 98 -2.72 -19.73 9.31
N LYS A 99 -2.21 -20.94 9.02
CA LYS A 99 -1.89 -21.42 7.65
C LYS A 99 -3.03 -21.27 6.62
N LYS A 100 -4.30 -21.18 7.05
CA LYS A 100 -5.48 -21.06 6.19
C LYS A 100 -6.05 -19.63 6.06
N LYS A 101 -5.50 -18.64 6.78
CA LYS A 101 -6.00 -17.25 6.73
C LYS A 101 -5.30 -16.45 5.65
N ILE A 102 -6.01 -16.24 4.54
CA ILE A 102 -5.57 -15.39 3.42
C ILE A 102 -5.32 -13.97 3.90
N ALA A 103 -4.12 -13.46 3.61
CA ALA A 103 -3.62 -12.18 4.08
C ALA A 103 -3.70 -11.99 5.61
N GLY A 104 -3.73 -13.08 6.38
CA GLY A 104 -3.96 -13.06 7.83
C GLY A 104 -2.86 -12.37 8.63
N GLY A 105 -1.63 -12.39 8.11
CA GLY A 105 -0.47 -11.71 8.71
C GLY A 105 -0.32 -10.24 8.30
N CYS A 106 -1.17 -9.74 7.41
CA CYS A 106 -1.18 -8.33 7.08
C CYS A 106 -1.95 -7.53 8.13
N GLY A 107 -1.25 -6.72 8.93
CA GLY A 107 -1.87 -5.87 9.95
C GLY A 107 -2.99 -4.99 9.38
N HIS A 108 -2.82 -4.44 8.18
CA HIS A 108 -3.85 -3.63 7.52
C HIS A 108 -5.15 -4.41 7.23
N ILE A 109 -5.04 -5.64 6.72
CA ILE A 109 -6.21 -6.48 6.40
C ILE A 109 -6.83 -7.06 7.67
N LYS A 110 -6.01 -7.39 8.68
CA LYS A 110 -6.49 -7.80 10.01
C LYS A 110 -7.34 -6.70 10.65
N LEU A 111 -6.85 -5.46 10.69
CA LEU A 111 -7.57 -4.33 11.28
C LEU A 111 -8.91 -4.06 10.59
N LYS A 112 -8.98 -4.13 9.25
CA LYS A 112 -10.26 -4.04 8.52
C LYS A 112 -11.21 -5.19 8.83
N SER A 113 -10.67 -6.38 9.06
CA SER A 113 -11.48 -7.55 9.39
C SER A 113 -12.09 -7.43 10.79
N LEU A 114 -11.36 -6.82 11.72
CA LEU A 114 -11.83 -6.58 13.09
C LEU A 114 -12.80 -5.41 13.18
N ASN A 115 -12.53 -4.31 12.47
CA ASN A 115 -13.39 -3.13 12.48
C ASN A 115 -13.53 -2.53 11.07
N PRO A 116 -14.41 -3.10 10.21
CA PRO A 116 -14.62 -2.60 8.86
C PRO A 116 -15.08 -1.13 8.83
N LYS A 117 -15.97 -0.74 9.76
CA LYS A 117 -16.59 0.59 9.81
C LYS A 117 -15.55 1.68 10.03
N LEU A 118 -14.53 1.43 10.85
CA LEU A 118 -13.42 2.37 11.07
C LEU A 118 -12.68 2.72 9.77
N TYR A 119 -12.59 1.77 8.84
CA TYR A 119 -12.01 1.97 7.51
C TYR A 119 -13.04 2.39 6.45
N GLY A 120 -14.25 2.80 6.85
CA GLY A 120 -15.31 3.19 5.91
C GLY A 120 -15.82 2.02 5.06
N LEU A 121 -15.75 0.79 5.55
CA LEU A 121 -16.13 -0.42 4.83
C LEU A 121 -17.37 -1.09 5.46
N LYS A 122 -18.09 -1.83 4.63
CA LYS A 122 -19.09 -2.82 5.05
C LYS A 122 -18.42 -4.17 5.25
N THR A 123 -18.94 -5.02 6.14
CA THR A 123 -18.45 -6.40 6.33
C THR A 123 -18.46 -7.20 5.03
N SER A 124 -19.50 -7.06 4.21
CA SER A 124 -19.60 -7.73 2.90
C SER A 124 -18.49 -7.34 1.93
N GLN A 125 -18.00 -6.10 1.98
CA GLN A 125 -16.87 -5.64 1.17
C GLN A 125 -15.55 -6.28 1.62
N VAL A 126 -15.35 -6.44 2.93
CA VAL A 126 -14.19 -7.17 3.47
C VAL A 126 -14.23 -8.64 3.07
N THR A 127 -15.40 -9.28 3.12
CA THR A 127 -15.60 -10.65 2.62
C THR A 127 -15.29 -10.77 1.14
N PHE A 128 -15.75 -9.81 0.32
CA PHE A 128 -15.45 -9.77 -1.10
C PHE A 128 -13.94 -9.64 -1.39
N ILE A 129 -13.23 -8.77 -0.66
CA ILE A 129 -11.76 -8.64 -0.79
C ILE A 129 -11.08 -10.00 -0.54
N LYS A 130 -11.47 -10.70 0.52
CA LYS A 130 -10.91 -12.03 0.84
C LYS A 130 -11.23 -13.05 -0.25
N LYS A 131 -12.43 -13.01 -0.84
CA LYS A 131 -12.81 -13.85 -1.98
C LYS A 131 -11.91 -13.59 -3.20
N CYS A 132 -11.67 -12.32 -3.56
CA CYS A 132 -10.76 -11.96 -4.65
C CYS A 132 -9.34 -12.47 -4.39
N CYS A 133 -8.84 -12.33 -3.16
CA CYS A 133 -7.53 -12.85 -2.77
C CYS A 133 -7.46 -14.37 -2.88
N LYS A 134 -8.52 -15.09 -2.47
CA LYS A 134 -8.61 -16.55 -2.61
C LYS A 134 -8.57 -16.99 -4.06
N GLU A 135 -9.36 -16.36 -4.94
CA GLU A 135 -9.37 -16.67 -6.36
C GLU A 135 -8.00 -16.40 -7.02
N ALA A 136 -7.34 -15.31 -6.64
CA ALA A 136 -6.01 -14.99 -7.15
C ALA A 136 -5.00 -16.09 -6.76
N LEU A 137 -5.03 -16.57 -5.52
CA LEU A 137 -4.14 -17.63 -5.04
C LEU A 137 -4.38 -18.99 -5.70
N SER A 138 -5.64 -19.37 -5.90
CA SER A 138 -5.96 -20.66 -6.53
C SER A 138 -5.43 -20.77 -7.96
N LYS A 139 -5.26 -19.63 -8.65
CA LYS A 139 -4.78 -19.57 -10.03
C LYS A 139 -3.28 -19.30 -10.15
N HIS A 140 -2.67 -18.65 -9.15
CA HIS A 140 -1.26 -18.26 -9.20
C HIS A 140 -0.59 -18.31 -7.83
N LYS A 141 0.46 -19.13 -7.68
CA LYS A 141 1.15 -19.38 -6.39
C LYS A 141 1.95 -18.18 -5.85
N PHE A 142 2.43 -17.26 -6.70
CA PHE A 142 3.37 -16.18 -6.33
C PHE A 142 2.71 -14.86 -5.86
N ILE A 143 1.39 -14.86 -5.61
CA ILE A 143 0.62 -13.64 -5.34
C ILE A 143 0.63 -13.22 -3.85
N GLN A 144 0.71 -14.19 -2.93
CA GLN A 144 0.80 -13.94 -1.49
C GLN A 144 2.23 -14.13 -1.03
N VAL A 145 2.92 -13.04 -0.73
CA VAL A 145 4.24 -13.10 -0.11
C VAL A 145 4.08 -13.54 1.35
N LYS A 146 4.86 -14.52 1.81
CA LYS A 146 4.93 -14.89 3.23
C LYS A 146 6.11 -14.14 3.85
N LEU A 147 5.83 -13.15 4.69
CA LEU A 147 6.87 -12.43 5.43
C LEU A 147 7.28 -13.23 6.67
N ASN A 148 8.56 -13.19 7.01
CA ASN A 148 9.11 -13.91 8.14
C ASN A 148 9.66 -12.94 9.19
N GLY A 149 9.77 -13.42 10.43
CA GLY A 149 10.31 -12.66 11.54
C GLY A 149 9.38 -11.59 12.09
N ASP A 150 9.91 -10.87 13.08
CA ASP A 150 9.19 -9.84 13.81
C ASP A 150 9.29 -8.47 13.17
N HIS A 151 8.30 -7.64 13.50
CA HIS A 151 8.29 -6.22 13.21
C HIS A 151 9.39 -5.51 14.01
N LYS A 152 10.31 -4.85 13.30
CA LYS A 152 11.42 -4.06 13.85
C LYS A 152 11.47 -2.67 13.22
N GLU A 153 10.33 -2.16 12.78
CA GLU A 153 10.25 -0.85 12.14
C GLU A 153 10.60 0.26 13.12
N GLY A 154 11.58 1.08 12.76
CA GLY A 154 12.04 2.20 13.59
C GLY A 154 11.55 3.57 13.13
N ALA A 155 10.91 3.64 11.96
CA ALA A 155 10.28 4.85 11.42
C ALA A 155 9.27 4.52 10.32
N VAL A 156 8.43 5.51 10.01
CA VAL A 156 7.64 5.57 8.78
C VAL A 156 8.35 6.50 7.79
N LEU A 157 8.58 6.02 6.57
CA LEU A 157 9.20 6.75 5.48
C LEU A 157 8.17 7.03 4.39
N THR A 158 7.93 8.29 4.08
CA THR A 158 7.19 8.68 2.87
C THR A 158 8.15 9.10 1.77
N ILE A 159 7.87 8.72 0.53
CA ILE A 159 8.75 8.94 -0.61
C ILE A 159 8.03 9.68 -1.74
N ASN A 160 8.62 10.80 -2.16
CA ASN A 160 8.31 11.52 -3.38
C ASN A 160 9.48 11.42 -4.37
N GLY A 161 9.18 11.13 -5.64
CA GLY A 161 10.17 10.96 -6.72
C GLY A 161 10.00 9.63 -7.47
N ASN A 162 11.07 9.20 -8.15
CA ASN A 162 11.07 8.04 -9.05
C ASN A 162 12.07 6.94 -8.62
N TYR A 163 12.33 6.81 -7.32
CA TYR A 163 13.25 5.83 -6.78
C TYR A 163 12.63 5.01 -5.66
N GLY A 164 12.93 3.71 -5.65
CA GLY A 164 12.56 2.82 -4.57
C GLY A 164 13.60 2.87 -3.44
N VAL A 165 13.16 2.58 -2.23
CA VAL A 165 14.03 2.41 -1.06
C VAL A 165 13.75 1.03 -0.48
N TYR A 166 14.82 0.29 -0.21
CA TYR A 166 14.73 -1.01 0.41
C TYR A 166 14.32 -0.90 1.88
N PRO A 167 13.37 -1.73 2.36
CA PRO A 167 12.77 -1.58 3.69
C PRO A 167 13.64 -2.10 4.83
N GLN A 168 14.75 -2.80 4.56
CA GLN A 168 15.68 -3.30 5.58
C GLN A 168 17.09 -2.74 5.42
N PHE A 169 17.76 -2.36 6.51
CA PHE A 169 19.16 -1.94 6.50
C PHE A 169 19.77 -2.12 7.89
N LYS A 170 20.94 -2.78 7.95
CA LYS A 170 21.68 -3.03 9.20
C LYS A 170 20.79 -3.58 10.34
N GLY A 171 19.97 -4.59 10.03
CA GLY A 171 19.08 -5.24 11.00
C GLY A 171 17.86 -4.42 11.47
N LYS A 172 17.67 -3.21 10.94
CA LYS A 172 16.51 -2.35 11.21
C LYS A 172 15.52 -2.42 10.04
N GLN A 173 14.27 -2.01 10.27
CA GLN A 173 13.22 -1.97 9.25
C GLN A 173 12.55 -0.58 9.15
N LEU A 174 11.90 -0.31 8.02
CA LEU A 174 11.08 0.89 7.76
C LEU A 174 9.69 0.50 7.27
N PHE A 175 8.65 1.17 7.78
CA PHE A 175 7.39 1.25 7.06
C PHE A 175 7.57 2.21 5.89
N ILE A 176 7.32 1.78 4.65
CA ILE A 176 7.53 2.60 3.45
C ILE A 176 6.21 2.95 2.77
N VAL A 177 6.04 4.22 2.40
CA VAL A 177 4.89 4.73 1.64
C VAL A 177 5.38 5.55 0.46
N HIS A 178 5.13 5.09 -0.76
CA HIS A 178 5.63 5.76 -1.95
C HIS A 178 4.56 6.66 -2.60
N LEU A 179 4.47 7.91 -2.15
CA LEU A 179 3.40 8.85 -2.49
C LEU A 179 3.31 9.15 -4.00
N SER A 180 4.44 9.36 -4.68
CA SER A 180 4.42 9.62 -6.13
C SER A 180 3.86 8.45 -6.94
N LEU A 181 4.25 7.21 -6.62
CA LEU A 181 3.73 6.02 -7.28
C LEU A 181 2.25 5.77 -6.93
N ILE A 182 1.85 5.98 -5.67
CA ILE A 182 0.45 5.89 -5.24
C ILE A 182 -0.41 6.87 -6.04
N ASN A 183 0.03 8.12 -6.15
CA ASN A 183 -0.66 9.14 -6.91
C ASN A 183 -0.79 8.75 -8.39
N SER A 184 0.31 8.28 -9.01
CA SER A 184 0.28 7.80 -10.39
C SER A 184 -0.63 6.58 -10.58
N ARG A 185 -0.62 5.63 -9.63
CA ARG A 185 -1.44 4.43 -9.63
C ARG A 185 -2.92 4.77 -9.51
N HIS A 186 -3.28 5.70 -8.62
CA HIS A 186 -4.67 6.15 -8.47
C HIS A 186 -5.18 6.91 -9.69
N LYS A 187 -4.34 7.74 -10.31
CA LYS A 187 -4.70 8.44 -11.55
C LYS A 187 -5.04 7.44 -12.65
N GLU A 188 -4.23 6.40 -12.81
CA GLU A 188 -4.50 5.38 -13.83
C GLU A 188 -5.71 4.51 -13.48
N LEU A 189 -5.83 4.10 -12.22
CA LEU A 189 -6.98 3.34 -11.75
C LEU A 189 -8.30 4.10 -11.95
N ALA A 190 -8.34 5.40 -11.65
CA ALA A 190 -9.54 6.22 -11.84
C ALA A 190 -9.99 6.24 -13.32
N LYS A 191 -9.04 6.36 -14.27
CA LYS A 191 -9.36 6.30 -15.71
C LYS A 191 -9.95 4.94 -16.09
N VAL A 192 -9.31 3.85 -15.66
CA VAL A 192 -9.77 2.49 -16.00
C VAL A 192 -11.14 2.22 -15.41
N LEU A 193 -11.40 2.63 -14.16
CA LEU A 193 -12.70 2.45 -13.51
C LEU A 193 -13.84 3.14 -14.26
N VAL A 194 -13.63 4.37 -14.72
CA VAL A 194 -14.63 5.12 -15.51
C VAL A 194 -14.79 4.51 -16.90
N LYS A 195 -13.68 4.25 -17.61
CA LYS A 195 -13.69 3.67 -18.97
C LYS A 195 -14.42 2.33 -19.00
N THR A 196 -14.22 1.50 -17.99
CA THR A 196 -14.84 0.15 -17.89
C THR A 196 -16.24 0.16 -17.29
N LYS A 197 -16.79 1.35 -16.97
CA LYS A 197 -18.07 1.50 -16.26
C LYS A 197 -18.10 0.67 -14.95
N ALA A 198 -16.96 0.55 -14.29
CA ALA A 198 -16.85 -0.07 -12.95
C ALA A 198 -17.35 0.89 -11.86
N VAL A 199 -17.28 2.19 -12.13
CA VAL A 199 -17.80 3.27 -11.30
C VAL A 199 -18.76 4.12 -12.13
N GLN A 200 -19.88 4.49 -11.52
CA GLN A 200 -20.82 5.47 -12.08
C GLN A 200 -20.72 6.77 -11.27
N LEU A 201 -20.07 7.78 -11.86
CA LEU A 201 -19.92 9.10 -11.26
C LEU A 201 -21.24 9.88 -11.31
N HIS A 202 -21.45 10.77 -10.33
CA HIS A 202 -22.58 11.70 -10.35
C HIS A 202 -22.39 12.77 -11.42
N ALA A 203 -23.47 13.47 -11.78
CA ALA A 203 -23.40 14.59 -12.73
C ALA A 203 -22.33 15.62 -12.29
N GLY A 204 -21.53 16.09 -13.24
CA GLY A 204 -20.43 17.04 -12.99
C GLY A 204 -19.16 16.43 -12.36
N GLN A 205 -19.18 15.18 -11.89
CA GLN A 205 -17.97 14.52 -11.38
C GLN A 205 -17.11 13.98 -12.52
N THR A 206 -15.79 14.14 -12.38
CA THR A 206 -14.82 13.77 -13.42
C THR A 206 -13.87 12.67 -12.95
N VAL A 207 -13.06 12.11 -13.85
CA VAL A 207 -11.95 11.21 -13.48
C VAL A 207 -11.02 11.87 -12.45
N LYS A 208 -10.78 13.19 -12.57
CA LYS A 208 -9.97 13.98 -11.62
C LYS A 208 -10.59 13.99 -10.22
N TYR A 209 -11.92 14.08 -10.14
CA TYR A 209 -12.65 13.97 -8.87
C TYR A 209 -12.40 12.61 -8.20
N LEU A 210 -12.60 11.52 -8.94
CA LEU A 210 -12.39 10.16 -8.41
C LEU A 210 -10.93 9.93 -7.98
N HIS A 211 -9.96 10.42 -8.76
CA HIS A 211 -8.54 10.36 -8.42
C HIS A 211 -8.24 11.06 -7.09
N LYS A 212 -8.73 12.30 -6.91
CA LYS A 212 -8.56 13.04 -5.64
C LYS A 212 -9.19 12.28 -4.47
N ALA A 213 -10.41 11.77 -4.64
CA ALA A 213 -11.12 11.03 -3.59
C ALA A 213 -10.40 9.72 -3.19
N LEU A 214 -9.81 9.01 -4.15
CA LEU A 214 -8.96 7.83 -3.90
C LEU A 214 -7.72 8.19 -3.08
N TYR A 215 -7.04 9.29 -3.44
CA TYR A 215 -5.83 9.74 -2.74
C TYR A 215 -6.13 10.14 -1.29
N GLU A 216 -7.20 10.90 -1.06
CA GLU A 216 -7.63 11.26 0.31
C GLU A 216 -7.99 10.02 1.14
N THR A 217 -8.75 9.08 0.56
CA THR A 217 -9.18 7.87 1.28
C THR A 217 -8.00 6.96 1.59
N HIS A 218 -7.01 6.88 0.69
CA HIS A 218 -5.74 6.21 0.98
C HIS A 218 -5.04 6.84 2.18
N GLY A 219 -4.92 8.17 2.22
CA GLY A 219 -4.30 8.87 3.35
C GLY A 219 -4.95 8.50 4.69
N LYS A 220 -6.30 8.45 4.73
CA LYS A 220 -7.04 7.99 5.92
C LYS A 220 -6.73 6.55 6.29
N HIS A 221 -6.72 5.64 5.31
CA HIS A 221 -6.37 4.24 5.54
C HIS A 221 -4.94 4.09 6.08
N LEU A 222 -3.99 4.84 5.52
CA LEU A 222 -2.61 4.84 5.97
C LEU A 222 -2.50 5.32 7.41
N MET A 223 -3.15 6.43 7.77
CA MET A 223 -3.12 6.97 9.14
C MET A 223 -3.73 6.01 10.16
N LEU A 224 -4.89 5.41 9.87
CA LEU A 224 -5.49 4.40 10.75
C LEU A 224 -4.56 3.19 10.95
N THR A 225 -3.87 2.77 9.90
CA THR A 225 -2.93 1.64 9.97
C THR A 225 -1.68 2.01 10.75
N ALA A 226 -1.10 3.18 10.46
CA ALA A 226 0.07 3.69 11.13
C ALA A 226 -0.23 3.88 12.62
N LYS A 227 -1.34 4.50 12.99
CA LYS A 227 -1.74 4.66 14.40
C LYS A 227 -1.83 3.32 15.13
N ALA A 228 -2.36 2.28 14.50
CA ALA A 228 -2.46 0.96 15.11
C ALA A 228 -1.13 0.20 15.20
N LEU A 229 -0.24 0.33 14.20
CA LEU A 229 0.96 -0.52 14.08
C LEU A 229 2.26 0.22 14.43
N ALA A 230 2.32 1.49 14.10
CA ALA A 230 3.50 2.36 14.14
C ALA A 230 3.38 3.49 15.18
N ASN A 231 2.44 3.43 16.13
CA ASN A 231 2.26 4.48 17.16
C ASN A 231 3.59 4.87 17.79
N GLY A 232 3.85 6.18 17.90
CA GLY A 232 5.07 6.76 18.47
C GLY A 232 6.28 6.79 17.54
N LEU A 233 6.28 6.07 16.42
CA LEU A 233 7.40 6.06 15.48
C LEU A 233 7.55 7.42 14.79
N PRO A 234 8.79 7.90 14.56
CA PRO A 234 9.03 9.11 13.79
C PRO A 234 8.61 8.91 12.32
N ILE A 235 8.13 9.99 11.71
CA ILE A 235 7.81 10.06 10.29
C ILE A 235 8.89 10.89 9.59
N PHE A 236 9.45 10.35 8.51
CA PHE A 236 10.38 11.05 7.65
C PHE A 236 9.83 11.15 6.23
N ASN A 237 9.97 12.32 5.62
CA ASN A 237 9.65 12.57 4.22
C ASN A 237 10.94 12.62 3.42
N VAL A 238 10.98 11.86 2.33
CA VAL A 238 12.09 11.85 1.38
C VAL A 238 11.61 12.35 0.04
N THR A 239 12.32 13.34 -0.49
CA THR A 239 12.03 13.89 -1.81
C THR A 239 13.29 13.76 -2.67
N PHE A 240 13.20 12.95 -3.72
CA PHE A 240 14.27 12.76 -4.69
C PHE A 240 14.16 13.77 -5.83
N LYS A 241 15.24 14.50 -6.12
CA LYS A 241 15.44 15.20 -7.40
C LYS A 241 16.16 14.26 -8.38
N THR A 242 17.21 13.61 -7.91
CA THR A 242 17.96 12.54 -8.59
C THR A 242 18.35 11.47 -7.58
N ARG A 243 18.99 10.37 -8.02
CA ARG A 243 19.49 9.33 -7.10
C ARG A 243 20.46 9.90 -6.05
N SER A 244 21.34 10.82 -6.46
CA SER A 244 22.36 11.44 -5.59
C SER A 244 21.88 12.71 -4.90
N SER A 245 20.81 13.35 -5.39
CA SER A 245 20.24 14.59 -4.85
C SER A 245 18.86 14.35 -4.25
N PHE A 246 18.80 14.27 -2.92
CA PHE A 246 17.55 14.06 -2.17
C PHE A 246 17.52 14.88 -0.89
N LYS A 247 16.31 15.20 -0.43
CA LYS A 247 16.04 15.84 0.86
C LYS A 247 15.39 14.83 1.80
N VAL A 248 15.81 14.82 3.07
CA VAL A 248 15.17 14.06 4.15
C VAL A 248 14.70 15.05 5.20
N GLU A 249 13.42 15.02 5.54
CA GLU A 249 12.79 15.92 6.50
C GLU A 249 12.06 15.12 7.57
N LYS A 250 12.18 15.53 8.83
CA LYS A 250 11.38 14.94 9.91
C LYS A 250 10.01 15.60 9.88
N ALA A 251 8.96 14.80 9.62
CA ALA A 251 7.60 15.29 9.44
C ALA A 251 6.75 15.21 10.73
N GLY A 252 7.28 14.56 11.78
CA GLY A 252 6.60 14.40 13.06
C GLY A 252 6.71 12.98 13.60
N LYS A 253 5.67 12.54 14.29
CA LYS A 253 5.51 11.18 14.83
C LYS A 253 4.09 10.69 14.54
N VAL A 254 3.93 9.38 14.47
CA VAL A 254 2.61 8.76 14.36
C VAL A 254 1.86 8.91 15.69
N ALA A 255 0.63 9.44 15.63
CA ALA A 255 -0.28 9.67 16.75
C ALA A 255 -1.69 9.13 16.47
#